data_AF-A0A972RJU7-F1
#
_entry.id   AF-A0A972RJU7-F1
#
_cell.length_a   1.000
_cell.length_b   1.000
_cell.length_c   1.000
_cell.angle_alpha   90.00
_cell.angle_beta   90.00
_cell.angle_gamma   90.00
#
_symmetry.space_group_name_H-M   'P 1'
#
loop_
_entity.id
_entity.type
_entity.pdbx_description
1 polymer ?
#
loop_
_entity_poly.entity_id
_entity_poly.type
_entity_poly.pdbx_seq_one_letter_code
_entity_poly.pdbx_strand_id
1 'polypeptide(L)'
;MRTKMWPFFLLWVGAVLCVFSSAGAANDDSHDSSSAEQLIAQLGDEQYELRQRAETQLLERGAEIFAALQAAESSADLEISKRAKYILNQISIDWVRPTDPPIVRSIMARFGELSQQSKLSKVAKLSRLENEQGFGALCRVARFESSRQVARYAALAILEKGFLPAARTAAAIAMLREELGENAEVPVAWVGVYVEQLQSPEKIDPRWLALIDAEIELLSDETNATNTSLIFTFLSGYLELCDQRSDAKAILAGLERRIGLGVGSEVNHARLINALTWLTDHQQWEALSLFEDRYSDAIKSQRLLLYLVAVARDKQGRPAEAEKVAQQAFQLTDRDPFAEPEAEDRNRCGLVISEFGRHDWAEREWRSVIDTEEKT
;
A
#
# COMPACT_ATOMS: atom_id res chain seq x y z
N MET A 1 7.44 60.65 24.23
CA MET A 1 6.64 61.67 23.51
C MET A 1 5.23 61.12 23.37
N ARG A 2 4.30 61.51 24.25
CA ARG A 2 3.23 62.50 24.01
C ARG A 2 2.31 62.08 22.84
N THR A 3 1.23 61.34 23.08
CA THR A 3 -0.15 61.77 23.50
C THR A 3 -0.98 62.48 22.42
N LYS A 4 -2.27 62.07 22.36
CA LYS A 4 -3.54 62.73 21.92
C LYS A 4 -4.31 61.78 20.99
N MET A 5 -5.42 61.12 21.34
CA MET A 5 -6.62 61.46 22.12
C MET A 5 -7.46 62.63 21.57
N TRP A 6 -8.72 62.29 21.27
CA TRP A 6 -9.98 63.07 21.37
C TRP A 6 -10.56 63.81 20.11
N PRO A 7 -11.88 64.16 20.05
CA PRO A 7 -13.09 63.29 20.12
C PRO A 7 -14.33 63.81 19.30
N PHE A 8 -15.50 63.15 19.51
CA PHE A 8 -16.90 63.68 19.51
C PHE A 8 -17.58 64.18 18.22
N PHE A 9 -18.72 63.56 17.88
CA PHE A 9 -20.00 64.18 17.46
C PHE A 9 -21.11 63.11 17.60
N LEU A 10 -21.89 63.06 18.68
CA LEU A 10 -23.23 63.67 18.87
C LEU A 10 -24.33 63.24 17.85
N LEU A 11 -25.17 62.32 18.32
CA LEU A 11 -26.63 62.47 18.55
C LEU A 11 -27.56 62.73 17.34
N TRP A 12 -28.46 61.76 17.07
CA TRP A 12 -29.83 62.09 16.66
C TRP A 12 -30.85 61.11 17.24
N VAL A 13 -31.97 61.70 17.67
CA VAL A 13 -33.13 61.15 18.38
C VAL A 13 -34.29 61.00 17.38
N GLY A 14 -35.15 60.00 17.58
CA GLY A 14 -36.50 59.95 17.00
C GLY A 14 -36.98 58.51 16.86
N ALA A 15 -37.66 57.89 17.84
CA ALA A 15 -39.02 58.10 18.36
C ALA A 15 -40.09 57.25 17.66
N VAL A 16 -40.99 56.72 18.52
CA VAL A 16 -42.38 56.27 18.30
C VAL A 16 -42.65 54.76 18.10
N LEU A 17 -42.99 54.14 19.23
CA LEU A 17 -44.19 53.32 19.55
C LEU A 17 -44.79 52.38 18.47
N CYS A 18 -44.91 51.09 18.83
CA CYS A 18 -46.21 50.43 19.01
C CYS A 18 -46.06 49.06 19.72
N VAL A 19 -46.96 48.84 20.68
CA VAL A 19 -47.17 47.61 21.47
C VAL A 19 -47.97 46.62 20.63
N PHE A 20 -47.63 45.32 20.63
CA PHE A 20 -48.58 44.20 20.80
C PHE A 20 -47.82 42.89 21.04
N SER A 21 -48.18 42.21 22.14
CA SER A 21 -47.81 40.83 22.42
C SER A 21 -48.42 39.88 21.40
N SER A 22 -47.62 38.94 20.91
CA SER A 22 -48.08 37.60 20.59
C SER A 22 -46.95 36.62 20.85
N ALA A 23 -47.10 35.84 21.92
CA ALA A 23 -46.42 34.57 22.07
C ALA A 23 -46.76 33.70 20.86
N GLY A 24 -45.79 33.54 19.97
CA GLY A 24 -45.78 32.54 18.92
C GLY A 24 -44.52 31.72 19.12
N ALA A 25 -44.69 30.49 19.58
CA ALA A 25 -43.65 29.48 19.54
C ALA A 25 -43.18 29.34 18.09
N ALA A 26 -42.04 29.95 17.77
CA ALA A 26 -41.27 29.58 16.61
C ALA A 26 -40.51 28.32 17.02
N ASN A 27 -41.04 27.18 16.58
CA ASN A 27 -40.30 25.94 16.44
C ASN A 27 -39.01 26.29 15.70
N ASP A 28 -37.89 26.25 16.41
CA ASP A 28 -36.56 26.40 15.84
C ASP A 28 -36.24 25.07 15.13
N ASP A 29 -36.85 24.87 13.95
CA ASP A 29 -36.38 23.91 12.96
C ASP A 29 -35.11 24.48 12.31
N SER A 30 -34.07 24.69 13.13
CA SER A 30 -32.72 24.71 12.62
C SER A 30 -32.42 23.25 12.25
N HIS A 31 -32.38 22.94 10.96
CA HIS A 31 -31.64 21.78 10.47
C HIS A 31 -30.20 21.94 10.96
N ASP A 32 -29.93 21.40 12.15
CA ASP A 32 -28.63 21.40 12.78
C ASP A 32 -27.76 20.49 11.91
N SER A 33 -27.04 21.10 10.96
CA SER A 33 -26.05 20.43 10.14
C SER A 33 -24.82 20.13 11.00
N SER A 34 -25.01 19.32 12.04
CA SER A 34 -23.93 18.86 12.90
C SER A 34 -22.86 18.19 12.03
N SER A 35 -21.60 18.46 12.29
CA SER A 35 -20.50 17.77 11.62
C SER A 35 -20.55 16.25 11.86
N ALA A 36 -19.92 15.46 10.99
CA ALA A 36 -19.88 13.99 11.16
C ALA A 36 -19.23 13.61 12.50
N GLU A 37 -18.19 14.35 12.91
CA GLU A 37 -17.48 14.17 14.17
C GLU A 37 -18.38 14.43 15.39
N GLN A 38 -19.22 15.48 15.33
CA GLN A 38 -20.20 15.77 16.38
C GLN A 38 -21.24 14.67 16.51
N LEU A 39 -21.76 14.18 15.38
CA LEU A 39 -22.73 13.09 15.38
C LEU A 39 -22.12 11.80 15.92
N ILE A 40 -20.87 11.48 15.56
CA ILE A 40 -20.15 10.32 16.10
C ILE A 40 -19.93 10.46 17.61
N ALA A 41 -19.54 11.64 18.10
CA ALA A 41 -19.40 11.89 19.54
C ALA A 41 -20.74 11.70 20.28
N GLN A 42 -21.85 12.15 19.68
CA GLN A 42 -23.19 12.00 20.23
C GLN A 42 -23.67 10.55 20.28
N LEU A 43 -23.04 9.60 19.58
CA LEU A 43 -23.35 8.17 19.73
C LEU A 43 -23.00 7.64 21.12
N GLY A 44 -22.10 8.31 21.86
CA GLY A 44 -21.72 7.94 23.23
C GLY A 44 -22.41 8.77 24.31
N ASP A 45 -23.33 9.67 23.94
CA ASP A 45 -23.98 10.59 24.89
C ASP A 45 -24.75 9.83 25.98
N GLU A 46 -24.83 10.34 27.21
CA GLU A 46 -25.59 9.70 28.31
C GLU A 46 -27.10 9.67 28.00
N GLN A 47 -27.61 10.67 27.29
CA GLN A 47 -29.01 10.81 26.92
C GLN A 47 -29.35 9.94 25.71
N TYR A 48 -30.25 8.99 25.91
CA TYR A 48 -30.69 8.06 24.86
C TYR A 48 -31.23 8.76 23.61
N GLU A 49 -31.99 9.84 23.79
CA GLU A 49 -32.58 10.61 22.69
C GLU A 49 -31.52 11.28 21.80
N LEU A 50 -30.41 11.76 22.37
CA LEU A 50 -29.31 12.33 21.61
C LEU A 50 -28.59 11.26 20.79
N ARG A 51 -28.37 10.07 21.40
CA ARG A 51 -27.80 8.92 20.67
C ARG A 51 -28.67 8.49 19.49
N GLN A 52 -29.98 8.37 19.70
CA GLN A 52 -30.91 7.93 18.66
C GLN A 52 -31.03 8.96 17.52
N ARG A 53 -31.03 10.26 17.86
CA ARG A 53 -31.02 11.33 16.87
C ARG A 53 -29.75 11.30 16.03
N ALA A 54 -28.58 11.18 16.66
CA ALA A 54 -27.30 11.10 15.97
C ALA A 54 -27.22 9.89 15.03
N GLU A 55 -27.66 8.72 15.50
CA GLU A 55 -27.74 7.50 14.68
C GLU A 55 -28.61 7.70 13.42
N THR A 56 -29.79 8.30 13.58
CA THR A 56 -30.71 8.58 12.47
C THR A 56 -30.06 9.51 11.45
N GLN A 57 -29.45 10.61 11.92
CA GLN A 57 -28.77 11.56 11.03
C GLN A 57 -27.56 10.95 10.31
N LEU A 58 -26.83 10.03 10.95
CA LEU A 58 -25.72 9.31 10.32
C LEU A 58 -26.22 8.33 9.25
N LEU A 59 -27.33 7.63 9.50
CA LEU A 59 -27.96 6.75 8.50
C LEU A 59 -28.46 7.54 7.28
N GLU A 60 -29.05 8.71 7.49
CA GLU A 60 -29.52 9.59 6.41
C GLU A 60 -28.38 10.09 5.52
N ARG A 61 -27.18 10.29 6.07
CA ARG A 61 -25.98 10.66 5.30
C ARG A 61 -25.38 9.50 4.50
N GLY A 62 -25.66 8.26 4.88
CA GLY A 62 -25.28 7.06 4.12
C GLY A 62 -23.77 6.94 3.88
N ALA A 63 -23.37 6.70 2.63
CA ALA A 63 -21.98 6.38 2.28
C ALA A 63 -20.97 7.50 2.58
N GLU A 64 -21.40 8.76 2.68
CA GLU A 64 -20.50 9.90 2.91
C GLU A 64 -19.81 9.84 4.28
N ILE A 65 -20.49 9.30 5.28
CA ILE A 65 -19.98 9.18 6.65
C ILE A 65 -19.29 7.83 6.93
N PHE A 66 -19.17 6.97 5.91
CA PHE A 66 -18.66 5.60 6.05
C PHE A 66 -17.27 5.55 6.69
N ALA A 67 -16.33 6.35 6.19
CA ALA A 67 -14.96 6.42 6.73
C ALA A 67 -14.98 6.84 8.21
N ALA A 68 -15.65 7.94 8.53
CA ALA A 68 -15.71 8.44 9.91
C ALA A 68 -16.29 7.39 10.89
N LEU A 69 -17.30 6.62 10.47
CA LEU A 69 -17.81 5.49 11.27
C LEU A 69 -16.83 4.33 11.37
N GLN A 70 -16.08 4.02 10.30
CA GLN A 70 -15.07 2.97 10.30
C GLN A 70 -13.95 3.28 11.30
N ALA A 71 -13.48 4.53 11.38
CA ALA A 71 -12.58 4.98 12.46
C ALA A 71 -13.21 4.84 13.86
N ALA A 72 -14.50 5.15 14.00
CA ALA A 72 -15.21 5.07 15.27
C ALA A 72 -15.39 3.62 15.79
N GLU A 73 -15.23 2.60 14.95
CA GLU A 73 -15.28 1.19 15.39
C GLU A 73 -14.20 0.84 16.43
N SER A 74 -13.07 1.56 16.42
CA SER A 74 -11.97 1.42 17.39
C SER A 74 -12.02 2.42 18.54
N SER A 75 -13.14 3.14 18.72
CA SER A 75 -13.33 4.05 19.85
C SER A 75 -13.15 3.32 21.19
N ALA A 76 -12.50 3.99 22.14
CA ALA A 76 -12.40 3.53 23.53
C ALA A 76 -13.77 3.54 24.23
N ASP A 77 -14.70 4.35 23.75
CA ASP A 77 -16.11 4.30 24.16
C ASP A 77 -16.81 3.12 23.46
N LEU A 78 -17.20 2.13 24.26
CA LEU A 78 -17.86 0.93 23.79
C LEU A 78 -19.24 1.19 23.17
N GLU A 79 -19.95 2.24 23.58
CA GLU A 79 -21.24 2.62 23.00
C GLU A 79 -21.03 3.18 21.59
N ILE A 80 -20.08 4.10 21.42
CA ILE A 80 -19.67 4.63 20.11
C ILE A 80 -19.24 3.48 19.19
N SER A 81 -18.33 2.62 19.65
CA SER A 81 -17.84 1.48 18.86
C SER A 81 -18.96 0.53 18.40
N LYS A 82 -19.90 0.19 19.29
CA LYS A 82 -21.03 -0.69 18.98
C LYS A 82 -22.00 -0.06 17.99
N ARG A 83 -22.37 1.21 18.20
CA ARG A 83 -23.31 1.91 17.32
C ARG A 83 -22.70 2.18 15.95
N ALA A 84 -21.42 2.56 15.89
CA ALA A 84 -20.71 2.71 14.62
C ALA A 84 -20.76 1.42 13.78
N LYS A 85 -20.47 0.26 14.40
CA LYS A 85 -20.62 -1.06 13.76
C LYS A 85 -22.04 -1.35 13.30
N TYR A 86 -23.04 -1.02 14.11
CA TYR A 86 -24.44 -1.20 13.74
C TYR A 86 -24.81 -0.36 12.52
N ILE A 87 -24.47 0.93 12.53
CA ILE A 87 -24.78 1.86 11.44
C ILE A 87 -24.07 1.45 10.15
N LEU A 88 -22.78 1.08 10.21
CA LEU A 88 -22.03 0.60 9.04
C LEU A 88 -22.70 -0.59 8.35
N ASN A 89 -23.30 -1.50 9.12
CA ASN A 89 -24.02 -2.66 8.56
C ASN A 89 -25.37 -2.29 7.92
N GLN A 90 -25.92 -1.13 8.24
CA GLN A 90 -27.19 -0.64 7.69
C GLN A 90 -27.00 0.28 6.48
N ILE A 91 -25.81 0.88 6.31
CA ILE A 91 -25.51 1.72 5.16
C ILE A 91 -25.54 0.85 3.88
N SER A 92 -26.47 1.17 2.98
CA SER A 92 -26.52 0.57 1.65
C SER A 92 -25.47 1.22 0.75
N ILE A 93 -24.56 0.41 0.22
CA ILE A 93 -23.55 0.86 -0.74
C ILE A 93 -23.96 0.45 -2.15
N ASP A 94 -24.06 1.44 -3.03
CA ASP A 94 -24.27 1.24 -4.46
C ASP A 94 -22.96 0.80 -5.13
N TRP A 95 -22.75 -0.52 -5.14
CA TRP A 95 -21.56 -1.15 -5.72
C TRP A 95 -21.45 -0.98 -7.25
N VAL A 96 -22.55 -0.67 -7.92
CA VAL A 96 -22.67 -0.54 -9.37
C VAL A 96 -23.19 0.84 -9.72
N ARG A 97 -22.49 1.55 -10.61
CA ARG A 97 -22.91 2.83 -11.17
C ARG A 97 -23.57 2.65 -12.53
N PRO A 98 -24.51 3.53 -12.93
CA PRO A 98 -25.08 3.52 -14.28
C PRO A 98 -24.01 3.70 -15.38
N THR A 99 -22.94 4.44 -15.07
CA THR A 99 -21.81 4.74 -15.95
C THR A 99 -20.79 3.60 -16.05
N ASP A 100 -20.86 2.58 -15.17
CA ASP A 100 -19.93 1.46 -15.21
C ASP A 100 -20.05 0.68 -16.52
N PRO A 101 -18.95 0.18 -17.11
CA PRO A 101 -19.00 -0.72 -18.26
C PRO A 101 -19.86 -1.97 -18.00
N PRO A 102 -20.56 -2.53 -19.00
CA PRO A 102 -21.43 -3.70 -18.82
C PRO A 102 -20.73 -4.90 -18.15
N ILE A 103 -19.46 -5.12 -18.48
CA ILE A 103 -18.64 -6.18 -17.87
C ILE A 103 -18.41 -5.95 -16.38
N VAL A 104 -18.18 -4.70 -15.96
CA VAL A 104 -18.01 -4.34 -14.55
C VAL A 104 -19.31 -4.56 -13.79
N ARG A 105 -20.44 -4.13 -14.34
CA ARG A 105 -21.77 -4.35 -13.73
C ARG A 105 -22.05 -5.84 -13.52
N SER A 106 -21.69 -6.68 -14.50
CA SER A 106 -21.82 -8.14 -14.40
C SER A 106 -20.92 -8.73 -13.31
N ILE A 107 -19.67 -8.27 -13.21
CA ILE A 107 -18.74 -8.72 -12.16
C ILE A 107 -19.25 -8.29 -10.79
N MET A 108 -19.71 -7.06 -10.63
CA MET A 108 -20.13 -6.48 -9.35
C MET A 108 -21.56 -6.86 -8.92
N ALA A 109 -22.29 -7.63 -9.73
CA ALA A 109 -23.62 -8.10 -9.38
C ALA A 109 -23.61 -8.82 -8.02
N ARG A 110 -24.47 -8.36 -7.10
CA ARG A 110 -24.63 -8.87 -5.72
C ARG A 110 -23.35 -8.86 -4.88
N PHE A 111 -22.38 -7.99 -5.21
CA PHE A 111 -21.08 -7.94 -4.53
C PHE A 111 -21.19 -7.84 -2.99
N GLY A 112 -22.09 -6.99 -2.49
CA GLY A 112 -22.29 -6.79 -1.05
C GLY A 112 -22.73 -8.04 -0.27
N GLU A 113 -23.34 -9.02 -0.93
CA GLU A 113 -23.85 -10.26 -0.32
C GLU A 113 -22.80 -11.39 -0.30
N LEU A 114 -21.63 -11.18 -0.89
CA LEU A 114 -20.64 -12.22 -1.10
C LEU A 114 -19.79 -12.47 0.16
N SER A 115 -19.32 -13.71 0.31
CA SER A 115 -18.26 -14.02 1.27
C SER A 115 -16.95 -13.32 0.92
N GLN A 116 -16.09 -13.11 1.90
CA GLN A 116 -14.78 -12.46 1.72
C GLN A 116 -13.97 -13.07 0.58
N GLN A 117 -13.84 -14.41 0.52
CA GLN A 117 -13.13 -15.11 -0.55
C GLN A 117 -13.75 -14.85 -1.94
N SER A 118 -15.07 -14.80 -2.03
CA SER A 118 -15.77 -14.50 -3.27
C SER A 118 -15.55 -13.04 -3.70
N LYS A 119 -15.53 -12.11 -2.74
CA LYS A 119 -15.20 -10.70 -3.01
C LYS A 119 -13.76 -10.55 -3.53
N LEU A 120 -12.78 -11.23 -2.93
CA LEU A 120 -11.40 -11.26 -3.43
C LEU A 120 -11.32 -11.81 -4.86
N SER A 121 -12.08 -12.86 -5.18
CA SER A 121 -12.16 -13.36 -6.56
C SER A 121 -12.72 -12.32 -7.55
N LYS A 122 -13.68 -11.50 -7.13
CA LYS A 122 -14.22 -10.40 -7.96
C LYS A 122 -13.20 -9.28 -8.12
N VAL A 123 -12.48 -8.90 -7.06
CA VAL A 123 -11.37 -7.93 -7.12
C VAL A 123 -10.32 -8.38 -8.14
N ALA A 124 -9.89 -9.64 -8.09
CA ALA A 124 -8.94 -10.20 -9.06
C ALA A 124 -9.47 -10.25 -10.50
N LYS A 125 -10.80 -10.35 -10.70
CA LYS A 125 -11.41 -10.27 -12.03
C LYS A 125 -11.43 -8.83 -12.55
N LEU A 126 -11.75 -7.86 -11.70
CA LEU A 126 -11.71 -6.44 -12.05
C LEU A 126 -10.30 -5.98 -12.41
N SER A 127 -9.29 -6.43 -11.66
CA SER A 127 -7.89 -6.03 -11.90
C SER A 127 -7.36 -6.49 -13.26
N ARG A 128 -7.92 -7.58 -13.82
CA ARG A 128 -7.53 -8.10 -15.13
C ARG A 128 -8.24 -7.43 -16.30
N LEU A 129 -9.21 -6.55 -16.05
CA LEU A 129 -9.86 -5.82 -17.12
C LEU A 129 -8.88 -4.84 -17.77
N GLU A 130 -8.93 -4.78 -19.10
CA GLU A 130 -8.12 -3.87 -19.89
C GLU A 130 -8.67 -2.44 -19.85
N ASN A 131 -7.84 -1.47 -20.21
CA ASN A 131 -8.21 -0.05 -20.31
C ASN A 131 -8.80 0.52 -19.03
N GLU A 132 -8.28 0.04 -17.89
CA GLU A 132 -8.61 0.57 -16.56
C GLU A 132 -10.11 0.54 -16.25
N GLN A 133 -10.90 -0.27 -16.97
CA GLN A 133 -12.35 -0.38 -16.82
C GLN A 133 -12.76 -0.76 -15.39
N GLY A 134 -11.91 -1.51 -14.69
CA GLY A 134 -12.15 -1.92 -13.31
C GLY A 134 -11.87 -0.83 -12.26
N PHE A 135 -11.23 0.29 -12.60
CA PHE A 135 -10.69 1.24 -11.61
C PHE A 135 -11.76 1.86 -10.73
N GLY A 136 -12.86 2.35 -11.31
CA GLY A 136 -13.95 2.94 -10.54
C GLY A 136 -14.53 1.95 -9.52
N ALA A 137 -14.82 0.72 -9.96
CA ALA A 137 -15.33 -0.32 -9.07
C ALA A 137 -14.33 -0.74 -8.00
N LEU A 138 -13.05 -0.92 -8.34
CA LEU A 138 -12.00 -1.22 -7.37
C LEU A 138 -11.83 -0.09 -6.35
N CYS A 139 -11.92 1.17 -6.77
CA CYS A 139 -11.83 2.33 -5.89
C CYS A 139 -13.01 2.37 -4.91
N ARG A 140 -14.23 2.07 -5.38
CA ARG A 140 -15.41 1.91 -4.50
C ARG A 140 -15.24 0.79 -3.49
N VAL A 141 -14.68 -0.36 -3.90
CA VAL A 141 -14.37 -1.46 -2.98
C VAL A 141 -13.31 -1.04 -1.97
N ALA A 142 -12.25 -0.35 -2.39
CA ALA A 142 -11.24 0.17 -1.47
C ALA A 142 -11.83 1.14 -0.43
N ARG A 143 -12.86 1.91 -0.81
CA ARG A 143 -13.47 2.96 0.02
C ARG A 143 -14.58 2.47 0.96
N PHE A 144 -15.42 1.55 0.50
CA PHE A 144 -16.68 1.21 1.20
C PHE A 144 -16.76 -0.24 1.68
N GLU A 145 -15.72 -1.05 1.45
CA GLU A 145 -15.74 -2.45 1.89
C GLU A 145 -15.41 -2.54 3.38
N SER A 146 -16.29 -3.20 4.13
CA SER A 146 -16.12 -3.41 5.58
C SER A 146 -14.96 -4.36 5.90
N SER A 147 -14.68 -5.34 5.04
CA SER A 147 -13.50 -6.19 5.19
C SER A 147 -12.22 -5.41 4.87
N ARG A 148 -11.46 -5.06 5.92
CA ARG A 148 -10.16 -4.37 5.83
C ARG A 148 -9.17 -5.03 4.85
N GLN A 149 -9.19 -6.35 4.76
CA GLN A 149 -8.33 -7.10 3.83
C GLN A 149 -8.80 -6.94 2.38
N VAL A 150 -10.11 -7.06 2.10
CA VAL A 150 -10.65 -6.91 0.74
C VAL A 150 -10.46 -5.48 0.24
N ALA A 151 -10.66 -4.47 1.09
CA ALA A 151 -10.42 -3.08 0.76
C ALA A 151 -8.97 -2.85 0.31
N ARG A 152 -7.98 -3.39 1.05
CA ARG A 152 -6.55 -3.28 0.71
C ARG A 152 -6.19 -3.97 -0.61
N TYR A 153 -6.71 -5.19 -0.84
CA TYR A 153 -6.48 -5.88 -2.12
C TYR A 153 -7.10 -5.12 -3.30
N ALA A 154 -8.23 -4.45 -3.10
CA ALA A 154 -8.84 -3.62 -4.14
C ALA A 154 -7.99 -2.39 -4.46
N ALA A 155 -7.43 -1.72 -3.45
CA ALA A 155 -6.48 -0.64 -3.66
C ALA A 155 -5.22 -1.12 -4.39
N LEU A 156 -4.60 -2.23 -3.93
CA LEU A 156 -3.42 -2.81 -4.57
C LEU A 156 -3.65 -3.19 -6.04
N ALA A 157 -4.82 -3.76 -6.35
CA ALA A 157 -5.18 -4.10 -7.72
C ALA A 157 -5.18 -2.88 -8.67
N ILE A 158 -5.39 -1.67 -8.15
CA ILE A 158 -5.23 -0.42 -8.92
C ILE A 158 -3.73 -0.10 -9.07
N LEU A 159 -2.97 -0.20 -7.98
CA LEU A 159 -1.54 0.16 -7.94
C LEU A 159 -0.67 -0.73 -8.84
N GLU A 160 -0.97 -2.03 -8.91
CA GLU A 160 -0.27 -3.02 -9.74
C GLU A 160 -0.29 -2.69 -11.24
N LYS A 161 -1.07 -1.69 -11.68
CA LYS A 161 -1.01 -1.20 -13.06
C LYS A 161 0.22 -0.34 -13.35
N GLY A 162 0.94 0.13 -12.34
CA GLY A 162 2.12 0.98 -12.52
C GLY A 162 1.79 2.28 -13.28
N PHE A 163 2.73 2.81 -14.08
CA PHE A 163 2.43 3.97 -14.91
C PHE A 163 1.54 3.61 -16.11
N LEU A 164 0.51 4.43 -16.33
CA LEU A 164 -0.37 4.30 -17.47
C LEU A 164 0.17 5.07 -18.70
N PRO A 165 -0.16 4.62 -19.93
CA PRO A 165 0.09 5.42 -21.13
C PRO A 165 -0.58 6.79 -21.04
N ALA A 166 0.12 7.84 -21.48
CA ALA A 166 -0.32 9.24 -21.35
C ALA A 166 -1.75 9.50 -21.86
N ALA A 167 -2.15 8.80 -22.94
CA ALA A 167 -3.50 8.91 -23.52
C ALA A 167 -4.63 8.44 -22.59
N ARG A 168 -4.32 7.57 -21.61
CA ARG A 168 -5.30 6.98 -20.68
C ARG A 168 -5.20 7.57 -19.27
N THR A 169 -4.06 8.13 -18.91
CA THR A 169 -3.77 8.66 -17.57
C THR A 169 -4.81 9.67 -17.09
N ALA A 170 -5.17 10.66 -17.91
CA ALA A 170 -6.12 11.70 -17.52
C ALA A 170 -7.52 11.15 -17.20
N ALA A 171 -8.01 10.20 -18.01
CA ALA A 171 -9.31 9.57 -17.80
C ALA A 171 -9.32 8.68 -16.54
N ALA A 172 -8.24 7.91 -16.33
CA ALA A 172 -8.09 7.08 -15.14
C ALA A 172 -8.05 7.93 -13.85
N ILE A 173 -7.30 9.05 -13.85
CA ILE A 173 -7.26 9.99 -12.73
C ILE A 173 -8.64 10.57 -12.44
N ALA A 174 -9.36 11.03 -13.47
CA ALA A 174 -10.70 11.60 -13.29
C ALA A 174 -11.66 10.58 -12.65
N MET A 175 -11.66 9.34 -13.15
CA MET A 175 -12.47 8.25 -12.62
C MET A 175 -12.13 7.92 -11.16
N LEU A 176 -10.83 7.82 -10.83
CA LEU A 176 -10.42 7.53 -9.46
C LEU A 176 -10.81 8.68 -8.52
N ARG A 177 -10.59 9.93 -8.92
CA ARG A 177 -10.95 11.10 -8.10
C ARG A 177 -12.44 11.20 -7.80
N GLU A 178 -13.28 10.88 -8.78
CA GLU A 178 -14.73 10.85 -8.58
C GLU A 178 -15.13 9.85 -7.48
N GLU A 179 -14.50 8.67 -7.45
CA GLU A 179 -14.82 7.63 -6.47
C GLU A 179 -14.11 7.78 -5.12
N LEU A 180 -12.93 8.41 -5.07
CA LEU A 180 -12.14 8.62 -3.84
C LEU A 180 -12.88 9.48 -2.80
N GLY A 181 -13.56 10.55 -3.22
CA GLY A 181 -14.15 11.53 -2.31
C GLY A 181 -13.11 12.34 -1.52
N GLU A 182 -13.56 13.05 -0.47
CA GLU A 182 -12.73 14.04 0.25
C GLU A 182 -11.96 13.49 1.48
N ASN A 183 -12.32 12.29 1.98
CA ASN A 183 -11.73 11.70 3.18
C ASN A 183 -10.97 10.40 2.87
N ALA A 184 -9.65 10.40 3.09
CA ALA A 184 -8.76 9.29 2.72
C ALA A 184 -8.28 8.50 3.94
N GLU A 185 -9.04 7.48 4.34
CA GLU A 185 -8.53 6.43 5.24
C GLU A 185 -7.64 5.43 4.49
N VAL A 186 -6.87 4.60 5.20
CA VAL A 186 -6.17 3.47 4.60
C VAL A 186 -7.21 2.39 4.28
N PRO A 187 -7.42 1.99 3.01
CA PRO A 187 -6.45 1.97 1.91
C PRO A 187 -6.69 2.99 0.78
N VAL A 188 -7.71 3.85 0.90
CA VAL A 188 -8.03 4.94 -0.05
C VAL A 188 -6.85 5.91 -0.21
N ALA A 189 -6.10 6.16 0.87
CA ALA A 189 -4.88 6.93 0.85
C ALA A 189 -3.84 6.41 -0.17
N TRP A 190 -3.77 5.10 -0.40
CA TRP A 190 -2.82 4.52 -1.36
C TRP A 190 -3.20 4.89 -2.79
N VAL A 191 -4.49 4.82 -3.10
CA VAL A 191 -5.03 5.21 -4.40
C VAL A 191 -4.88 6.72 -4.60
N GLY A 192 -5.01 7.52 -3.53
CA GLY A 192 -4.71 8.96 -3.55
C GLY A 192 -3.25 9.25 -3.94
N VAL A 193 -2.28 8.63 -3.27
CA VAL A 193 -0.85 8.75 -3.61
C VAL A 193 -0.58 8.27 -5.05
N TYR A 194 -1.25 7.21 -5.50
CA TYR A 194 -1.15 6.76 -6.89
C TYR A 194 -1.68 7.77 -7.91
N VAL A 195 -2.83 8.38 -7.63
CA VAL A 195 -3.38 9.45 -8.48
C VAL A 195 -2.40 10.61 -8.58
N GLU A 196 -1.80 11.03 -7.46
CA GLU A 196 -0.78 12.09 -7.45
C GLU A 196 0.50 11.67 -8.19
N GLN A 197 0.94 10.41 -8.03
CA GLN A 197 2.07 9.83 -8.75
C GLN A 197 1.85 9.79 -10.26
N LEU A 198 0.63 9.47 -10.72
CA LEU A 198 0.28 9.50 -12.14
C LEU A 198 0.27 10.92 -12.71
N GLN A 199 0.02 11.93 -11.88
CA GLN A 199 0.09 13.34 -12.29
C GLN A 199 1.50 13.89 -12.35
N SER A 200 2.37 13.42 -11.48
CA SER A 200 3.78 13.85 -11.38
C SER A 200 4.71 12.65 -11.61
N PRO A 201 4.73 12.07 -12.83
CA PRO A 201 5.43 10.82 -13.10
C PRO A 201 6.97 10.91 -13.04
N GLU A 202 7.53 12.12 -13.02
CA GLU A 202 8.97 12.38 -13.05
C GLU A 202 9.72 11.96 -11.78
N LYS A 203 9.05 11.81 -10.63
CA LYS A 203 9.67 11.41 -9.36
C LYS A 203 8.80 10.43 -8.62
N ILE A 204 9.44 9.53 -7.88
CA ILE A 204 8.73 8.64 -6.96
C ILE A 204 8.27 9.44 -5.74
N ASP A 205 6.98 9.37 -5.43
CA ASP A 205 6.41 10.04 -4.28
C ASP A 205 6.95 9.43 -2.97
N PRO A 206 7.55 10.22 -2.07
CA PRO A 206 8.13 9.69 -0.84
C PRO A 206 7.09 9.10 0.13
N ARG A 207 5.80 9.45 -0.01
CA ARG A 207 4.73 8.88 0.82
C ARG A 207 4.53 7.38 0.58
N TRP A 208 4.97 6.83 -0.56
CA TRP A 208 4.89 5.39 -0.80
C TRP A 208 5.55 4.56 0.30
N LEU A 209 6.76 4.94 0.69
CA LEU A 209 7.50 4.23 1.74
C LEU A 209 6.81 4.37 3.10
N ALA A 210 6.25 5.55 3.42
CA ALA A 210 5.51 5.74 4.65
C ALA A 210 4.24 4.85 4.72
N LEU A 211 3.54 4.69 3.59
CA LEU A 211 2.38 3.80 3.51
C LEU A 211 2.76 2.31 3.64
N ILE A 212 3.89 1.92 3.06
CA ILE A 212 4.42 0.55 3.20
C ILE A 212 4.85 0.30 4.64
N ASP A 213 5.57 1.23 5.25
CA ASP A 213 6.05 1.13 6.63
C ASP A 213 4.86 0.99 7.61
N ALA A 214 3.79 1.75 7.41
CA ALA A 214 2.57 1.62 8.20
C ALA A 214 1.90 0.23 8.09
N GLU A 215 1.96 -0.42 6.92
CA GLU A 215 1.45 -1.79 6.78
C GLU A 215 2.38 -2.84 7.39
N ILE A 216 3.69 -2.61 7.38
CA ILE A 216 4.67 -3.45 8.08
C ILE A 216 4.44 -3.39 9.59
N GLU A 217 4.21 -2.19 10.13
CA GLU A 217 3.84 -2.02 11.54
C GLU A 217 2.54 -2.76 11.87
N LEU A 218 1.52 -2.60 11.03
CA LEU A 218 0.22 -3.26 11.22
C LEU A 218 0.31 -4.80 11.19
N LEU A 219 1.26 -5.38 10.45
CA LEU A 219 1.52 -6.82 10.45
C LEU A 219 1.92 -7.33 11.84
N SER A 220 2.58 -6.49 12.63
CA SER A 220 3.04 -6.83 13.98
C SER A 220 1.91 -6.79 15.02
N ASP A 221 0.80 -6.10 14.72
CA ASP A 221 -0.27 -5.80 15.68
C ASP A 221 -1.37 -6.89 15.77
N GLU A 222 -1.18 -8.09 15.20
CA GLU A 222 -2.12 -9.23 15.21
C GLU A 222 -3.56 -8.94 14.70
N THR A 223 -3.80 -7.77 14.09
CA THR A 223 -5.15 -7.30 13.74
C THR A 223 -5.84 -8.05 12.60
N ASN A 224 -5.23 -9.09 12.01
CA ASN A 224 -5.67 -9.80 10.78
C ASN A 224 -6.06 -8.88 9.61
N ALA A 225 -5.77 -7.59 9.69
CA ALA A 225 -6.14 -6.58 8.70
C ALA A 225 -5.18 -6.57 7.51
N THR A 226 -3.95 -7.02 7.72
CA THR A 226 -2.90 -7.14 6.72
C THR A 226 -2.21 -8.50 6.83
N ASN A 227 -1.36 -8.83 5.86
CA ASN A 227 -0.58 -10.05 5.87
C ASN A 227 0.70 -9.88 5.03
N THR A 228 1.67 -10.78 5.22
CA THR A 228 2.95 -10.74 4.52
C THR A 228 2.79 -10.76 2.99
N SER A 229 1.86 -11.54 2.44
CA SER A 229 1.63 -11.60 0.99
C SER A 229 1.17 -10.26 0.43
N LEU A 230 0.29 -9.56 1.15
CA LEU A 230 -0.19 -8.23 0.79
C LEU A 230 0.95 -7.21 0.73
N ILE A 231 1.83 -7.21 1.73
CA ILE A 231 2.96 -6.27 1.78
C ILE A 231 3.98 -6.58 0.69
N PHE A 232 4.23 -7.87 0.39
CA PHE A 232 5.08 -8.25 -0.75
C PHE A 232 4.52 -7.75 -2.08
N THR A 233 3.21 -7.86 -2.29
CA THR A 233 2.54 -7.30 -3.46
C THR A 233 2.71 -5.78 -3.53
N PHE A 234 2.50 -5.08 -2.40
CA PHE A 234 2.69 -3.64 -2.34
C PHE A 234 4.12 -3.21 -2.68
N LEU A 235 5.11 -3.84 -2.05
CA LEU A 235 6.52 -3.59 -2.35
C LEU A 235 6.89 -3.91 -3.80
N SER A 236 6.29 -4.94 -4.40
CA SER A 236 6.55 -5.29 -5.80
C SER A 236 6.04 -4.19 -6.74
N GLY A 237 4.81 -3.71 -6.55
CA GLY A 237 4.28 -2.58 -7.32
C GLY A 237 5.08 -1.28 -7.12
N TYR A 238 5.54 -1.02 -5.89
CA TYR A 238 6.44 0.12 -5.62
C TYR A 238 7.78 -0.01 -6.36
N LEU A 239 8.40 -1.20 -6.33
CA LEU A 239 9.66 -1.45 -7.04
C LEU A 239 9.50 -1.31 -8.55
N GLU A 240 8.39 -1.76 -9.12
CA GLU A 240 8.06 -1.56 -10.54
C GLU A 240 7.93 -0.07 -10.91
N LEU A 241 7.34 0.75 -10.04
CA LEU A 241 7.30 2.20 -10.25
C LEU A 241 8.70 2.81 -10.23
N CYS A 242 9.54 2.40 -9.28
CA CYS A 242 10.92 2.89 -9.16
C CYS A 242 11.80 2.44 -10.33
N ASP A 243 11.62 1.20 -10.79
CA ASP A 243 12.32 0.59 -11.93
C ASP A 243 12.13 1.41 -13.21
N GLN A 244 10.88 1.79 -13.51
CA GLN A 244 10.53 2.62 -14.67
C GLN A 244 11.16 4.03 -14.64
N ARG A 245 11.69 4.45 -13.49
CA ARG A 245 12.39 5.75 -13.31
C ARG A 245 13.87 5.58 -13.06
N SER A 246 14.36 4.35 -12.94
CA SER A 246 15.74 4.04 -12.55
C SER A 246 16.18 4.81 -11.29
N ASP A 247 15.28 5.02 -10.33
CA ASP A 247 15.63 5.71 -9.08
C ASP A 247 16.33 4.72 -8.13
N ALA A 248 17.66 4.69 -8.22
CA ALA A 248 18.48 3.73 -7.50
C ALA A 248 18.29 3.77 -5.97
N LYS A 249 18.06 4.96 -5.41
CA LYS A 249 17.86 5.12 -3.96
C LYS A 249 16.48 4.61 -3.54
N ALA A 250 15.45 4.92 -4.33
CA ALA A 250 14.10 4.46 -4.07
C ALA A 250 14.00 2.92 -4.20
N ILE A 251 14.67 2.34 -5.21
CA ILE A 251 14.80 0.88 -5.39
C ILE A 251 15.45 0.25 -4.16
N LEU A 252 16.62 0.75 -3.74
CA LEU A 252 17.31 0.20 -2.57
C LEU A 252 16.43 0.26 -1.33
N ALA A 253 15.78 1.39 -1.07
CA ALA A 253 14.90 1.56 0.09
C ALA A 253 13.72 0.57 0.09
N GLY A 254 13.17 0.23 -1.09
CA GLY A 254 12.14 -0.80 -1.23
C GLY A 254 12.68 -2.22 -0.98
N LEU A 255 13.85 -2.53 -1.53
CA LEU A 255 14.49 -3.83 -1.32
C LEU A 255 14.88 -4.06 0.14
N GLU A 256 15.36 -3.04 0.85
CA GLU A 256 15.69 -3.12 2.28
C GLU A 256 14.47 -3.52 3.12
N ARG A 257 13.31 -2.91 2.85
CA ARG A 257 12.05 -3.27 3.50
C ARG A 257 11.65 -4.69 3.19
N ARG A 258 11.74 -5.09 1.92
CA ARG A 258 11.45 -6.46 1.47
C ARG A 258 12.34 -7.49 2.18
N ILE A 259 13.62 -7.18 2.36
CA ILE A 259 14.57 -8.03 3.10
C ILE A 259 14.17 -8.12 4.57
N GLY A 260 13.79 -7.00 5.18
CA GLY A 260 13.37 -6.90 6.58
C GLY A 260 12.04 -7.58 6.96
N LEU A 261 11.24 -8.05 5.99
CA LEU A 261 9.90 -8.61 6.21
C LEU A 261 9.85 -9.98 6.94
N GLY A 262 10.59 -10.24 8.01
CA GLY A 262 10.53 -11.54 8.70
C GLY A 262 11.67 -11.76 9.68
N VAL A 263 11.59 -12.86 10.45
CA VAL A 263 12.57 -13.19 11.49
C VAL A 263 13.33 -14.45 11.08
N GLY A 264 14.66 -14.37 11.03
CA GLY A 264 15.54 -15.51 10.78
C GLY A 264 16.59 -15.26 9.69
N SER A 265 17.79 -15.81 9.88
CA SER A 265 18.92 -15.67 8.96
C SER A 265 18.67 -16.32 7.59
N GLU A 266 18.06 -17.50 7.55
CA GLU A 266 17.71 -18.23 6.32
C GLU A 266 16.74 -17.43 5.43
N VAL A 267 15.72 -16.84 6.06
CA VAL A 267 14.71 -16.02 5.37
C VAL A 267 15.38 -14.76 4.78
N ASN A 268 16.33 -14.17 5.49
CA ASN A 268 17.09 -13.03 5.00
C ASN A 268 18.01 -13.42 3.83
N HIS A 269 18.64 -14.59 3.89
CA HIS A 269 19.47 -15.11 2.79
C HIS A 269 18.68 -15.25 1.48
N ALA A 270 17.53 -15.93 1.52
CA ALA A 270 16.65 -16.08 0.35
C ALA A 270 16.21 -14.72 -0.24
N ARG A 271 16.03 -13.69 0.61
CA ARG A 271 15.65 -12.35 0.16
C ARG A 271 16.79 -11.56 -0.47
N LEU A 272 18.01 -11.73 0.02
CA LEU A 272 19.20 -11.16 -0.61
C LEU A 272 19.41 -11.75 -2.01
N ILE A 273 19.23 -13.07 -2.16
CA ILE A 273 19.24 -13.74 -3.47
C ILE A 273 18.18 -13.12 -4.39
N ASN A 274 16.93 -13.05 -3.94
CA ASN A 274 15.84 -12.49 -4.74
C ASN A 274 16.09 -11.02 -5.12
N ALA A 275 16.68 -10.21 -4.23
CA ALA A 275 17.03 -8.82 -4.51
C ALA A 275 18.13 -8.71 -5.57
N LEU A 276 19.22 -9.48 -5.46
CA LEU A 276 20.29 -9.49 -6.47
C LEU A 276 19.79 -9.97 -7.83
N THR A 277 18.98 -11.04 -7.86
CA THR A 277 18.37 -11.53 -9.10
C THR A 277 17.50 -10.45 -9.73
N TRP A 278 16.61 -9.81 -8.95
CA TRP A 278 15.75 -8.74 -9.45
C TRP A 278 16.55 -7.57 -10.02
N LEU A 279 17.55 -7.06 -9.28
CA LEU A 279 18.42 -5.97 -9.73
C LEU A 279 19.15 -6.32 -11.05
N THR A 280 19.54 -7.58 -11.18
CA THR A 280 20.26 -8.11 -12.34
C THR A 280 19.37 -8.26 -13.57
N ASP A 281 18.16 -8.78 -13.38
CA ASP A 281 17.19 -8.99 -14.47
C ASP A 281 16.61 -7.67 -14.98
N HIS A 282 16.38 -6.72 -14.08
CA HIS A 282 15.94 -5.36 -14.41
C HIS A 282 17.09 -4.43 -14.84
N GLN A 283 18.33 -4.91 -14.83
CA GLN A 283 19.53 -4.15 -15.24
C GLN A 283 19.72 -2.84 -14.46
N GLN A 284 19.31 -2.82 -13.19
CA GLN A 284 19.38 -1.63 -12.33
C GLN A 284 20.78 -1.51 -11.70
N TRP A 285 21.77 -1.19 -12.55
CA TRP A 285 23.20 -1.25 -12.19
C TRP A 285 23.63 -0.26 -11.11
N GLU A 286 23.05 0.95 -11.10
CA GLU A 286 23.32 1.93 -10.05
C GLU A 286 22.77 1.46 -8.70
N ALA A 287 21.53 0.95 -8.69
CA ALA A 287 20.93 0.35 -7.49
C ALA A 287 21.71 -0.87 -7.01
N LEU A 288 22.20 -1.70 -7.93
CA LEU A 288 23.06 -2.84 -7.62
C LEU A 288 24.36 -2.41 -6.93
N SER A 289 25.01 -1.34 -7.38
CA SER A 289 26.20 -0.81 -6.71
C SER A 289 25.90 -0.39 -5.27
N LEU A 290 24.81 0.36 -5.06
CA LEU A 290 24.41 0.77 -3.71
C LEU A 290 24.04 -0.44 -2.83
N PHE A 291 23.42 -1.45 -3.42
CA PHE A 291 23.08 -2.70 -2.74
C PHE A 291 24.32 -3.48 -2.32
N GLU A 292 25.32 -3.61 -3.20
CA GLU A 292 26.59 -4.28 -2.91
C GLU A 292 27.37 -3.56 -1.81
N ASP A 293 27.36 -2.23 -1.78
CA ASP A 293 27.97 -1.44 -0.71
C ASP A 293 27.25 -1.68 0.62
N ARG A 294 25.91 -1.68 0.59
CA ARG A 294 25.06 -1.85 1.78
C ARG A 294 25.17 -3.24 2.40
N TYR A 295 25.20 -4.28 1.57
CA TYR A 295 25.19 -5.68 1.99
C TYR A 295 26.54 -6.38 1.77
N SER A 296 27.64 -5.61 1.72
CA SER A 296 28.97 -6.10 1.34
C SER A 296 29.44 -7.29 2.16
N ASP A 297 29.25 -7.24 3.48
CA ASP A 297 29.69 -8.30 4.39
C ASP A 297 28.92 -9.60 4.14
N ALA A 298 27.59 -9.52 4.02
CA ALA A 298 26.74 -10.67 3.74
C ALA A 298 27.03 -11.30 2.37
N ILE A 299 27.26 -10.45 1.35
CA ILE A 299 27.62 -10.91 0.00
C ILE A 299 28.96 -11.64 0.04
N LYS A 300 30.00 -11.04 0.63
CA LYS A 300 31.35 -11.61 0.69
C LYS A 300 31.44 -12.88 1.51
N SER A 301 30.53 -13.08 2.46
CA SER A 301 30.51 -14.27 3.30
C SER A 301 29.74 -15.44 2.69
N GLN A 302 29.11 -15.29 1.51
CA GLN A 302 28.23 -16.32 0.95
C GLN A 302 28.53 -16.61 -0.52
N ARG A 303 28.77 -17.90 -0.82
CA ARG A 303 29.21 -18.36 -2.14
C ARG A 303 28.20 -17.99 -3.23
N LEU A 304 26.93 -18.30 -3.00
CA LEU A 304 25.88 -18.02 -3.98
C LEU A 304 25.70 -16.52 -4.25
N LEU A 305 25.77 -15.65 -3.22
CA LEU A 305 25.64 -14.21 -3.43
C LEU A 305 26.81 -13.65 -4.26
N LEU A 306 28.05 -14.12 -4.03
CA LEU A 306 29.19 -13.75 -4.88
C LEU A 306 28.99 -14.19 -6.34
N TYR A 307 28.48 -15.40 -6.55
CA TYR A 307 28.17 -15.85 -7.91
C TYR A 307 27.09 -15.00 -8.58
N LEU A 308 26.04 -14.58 -7.86
CA LEU A 308 25.03 -13.68 -8.42
C LEU A 308 25.62 -12.30 -8.78
N VAL A 309 26.55 -11.77 -7.97
CA VAL A 309 27.30 -10.56 -8.35
C VAL A 309 28.15 -10.79 -9.60
N ALA A 310 28.79 -11.95 -9.73
CA ALA A 310 29.55 -12.33 -10.93
C ALA A 310 28.64 -12.37 -12.18
N VAL A 311 27.47 -13.01 -12.08
CA VAL A 311 26.45 -13.02 -13.14
C VAL A 311 26.03 -11.61 -13.51
N ALA A 312 25.80 -10.74 -12.52
CA ALA A 312 25.44 -9.35 -12.76
C ALA A 312 26.54 -8.58 -13.51
N ARG A 313 27.81 -8.77 -13.14
CA ARG A 313 28.96 -8.16 -13.86
C ARG A 313 29.08 -8.67 -15.29
N ASP A 314 28.79 -9.94 -15.54
CA ASP A 314 28.79 -10.49 -16.88
C ASP A 314 27.69 -9.86 -17.75
N LYS A 315 26.47 -9.75 -17.22
CA LYS A 315 25.34 -9.07 -17.88
C LYS A 315 25.60 -7.57 -18.11
N GLN A 316 26.43 -6.93 -17.28
CA GLN A 316 26.92 -5.57 -17.51
C GLN A 316 27.95 -5.45 -18.64
N GLY A 317 28.36 -6.56 -19.28
CA GLY A 317 29.41 -6.58 -20.29
C GLY A 317 30.83 -6.52 -19.70
N ARG A 318 31.02 -6.96 -18.45
CA ARG A 318 32.31 -6.92 -17.73
C ARG A 318 32.82 -8.34 -17.42
N PRO A 319 33.08 -9.19 -18.43
CA PRO A 319 33.35 -10.63 -18.24
C PRO A 319 34.63 -10.91 -17.43
N ALA A 320 35.65 -10.05 -17.54
CA ALA A 320 36.89 -10.22 -16.75
C ALA A 320 36.67 -9.97 -15.25
N GLU A 321 35.81 -9.01 -14.90
CA GLU A 321 35.41 -8.77 -13.50
C GLU A 321 34.50 -9.90 -13.02
N ALA A 322 33.57 -10.35 -13.87
CA ALA A 322 32.70 -11.49 -13.59
C ALA A 322 33.49 -12.75 -13.23
N GLU A 323 34.46 -13.17 -14.07
CA GLU A 323 35.30 -14.34 -13.78
C GLU A 323 36.10 -14.18 -12.49
N LYS A 324 36.60 -12.97 -12.21
CA LYS A 324 37.32 -12.68 -10.95
C LYS A 324 36.42 -12.90 -9.74
N VAL A 325 35.18 -12.42 -9.77
CA VAL A 325 34.22 -12.58 -8.66
C VAL A 325 33.76 -14.04 -8.56
N ALA A 326 33.50 -14.71 -9.68
CA ALA A 326 33.16 -16.13 -9.70
C ALA A 326 34.28 -17.01 -9.10
N GLN A 327 35.54 -16.66 -9.39
CA GLN A 327 36.69 -17.34 -8.79
C GLN A 327 36.80 -17.10 -7.28
N GLN A 328 36.43 -15.91 -6.79
CA GLN A 328 36.34 -15.62 -5.36
C GLN A 328 35.25 -16.48 -4.70
N ALA A 329 34.09 -16.60 -5.34
CA ALA A 329 33.00 -17.45 -4.87
C ALA A 329 33.44 -18.92 -4.75
N PHE A 330 34.08 -19.46 -5.80
CA PHE A 330 34.55 -20.84 -5.83
C PHE A 330 35.56 -21.15 -4.70
N GLN A 331 36.43 -20.19 -4.40
CA GLN A 331 37.45 -20.29 -3.34
C GLN A 331 36.90 -20.07 -1.93
N LEU A 332 35.69 -19.54 -1.81
CA LEU A 332 35.06 -19.33 -0.52
C LEU A 332 34.83 -20.70 0.13
N THR A 333 35.47 -20.92 1.27
CA THR A 333 35.19 -22.04 2.16
C THR A 333 34.23 -21.51 3.20
N ASP A 334 33.03 -22.09 3.25
CA ASP A 334 32.00 -21.59 4.16
C ASP A 334 32.51 -21.74 5.60
N ARG A 335 32.40 -20.65 6.37
CA ARG A 335 32.91 -20.58 7.75
C ARG A 335 31.79 -20.70 8.78
N ASP A 336 30.55 -20.88 8.34
CA ASP A 336 29.42 -21.03 9.23
C ASP A 336 29.33 -22.49 9.74
N PRO A 337 29.49 -22.75 11.06
CA PRO A 337 29.33 -24.08 11.63
C PRO A 337 27.89 -24.63 11.55
N PHE A 338 26.93 -23.80 11.12
CA PHE A 338 25.54 -24.20 10.83
C PHE A 338 25.23 -24.23 9.33
N ALA A 339 26.22 -24.02 8.45
CA ALA A 339 26.02 -24.13 7.01
C ALA A 339 25.61 -25.55 6.61
N GLU A 340 24.90 -25.63 5.48
CA GLU A 340 24.70 -26.89 4.77
C GLU A 340 26.07 -27.58 4.56
N PRO A 341 26.12 -28.93 4.54
CA PRO A 341 27.31 -29.66 4.15
C PRO A 341 27.90 -29.05 2.87
N GLU A 342 29.22 -28.89 2.81
CA GLU A 342 29.86 -28.14 1.71
C GLU A 342 29.44 -28.66 0.32
N ALA A 343 29.24 -29.98 0.19
CA ALA A 343 28.75 -30.61 -1.03
C ALA A 343 27.34 -30.15 -1.43
N GLU A 344 26.42 -29.99 -0.48
CA GLU A 344 25.05 -29.53 -0.71
C GLU A 344 25.03 -28.06 -1.16
N ASP A 345 25.79 -27.19 -0.48
CA ASP A 345 25.88 -25.78 -0.89
C ASP A 345 26.49 -25.61 -2.29
N ARG A 346 27.55 -26.37 -2.62
CA ARG A 346 28.16 -26.37 -3.96
C ARG A 346 27.17 -26.85 -5.02
N ASN A 347 26.43 -27.92 -4.74
CA ASN A 347 25.39 -28.42 -5.65
C ASN A 347 24.28 -27.39 -5.88
N ARG A 348 23.79 -26.76 -4.81
CA ARG A 348 22.79 -25.69 -4.87
C ARG A 348 23.29 -24.49 -5.68
N CYS A 349 24.54 -24.07 -5.46
CA CYS A 349 25.18 -23.02 -6.25
C CYS A 349 25.22 -23.39 -7.74
N GLY A 350 25.70 -24.60 -8.07
CA GLY A 350 25.77 -25.06 -9.45
C GLY A 350 24.41 -25.06 -10.16
N LEU A 351 23.34 -25.47 -9.47
CA LEU A 351 21.97 -25.42 -10.00
C LEU A 351 21.56 -23.99 -10.35
N VAL A 352 21.64 -23.06 -9.39
CA VAL A 352 21.21 -21.67 -9.59
C VAL A 352 22.04 -20.98 -10.69
N ILE A 353 23.36 -21.15 -10.69
CA ILE A 353 24.24 -20.51 -11.66
C ILE A 353 24.00 -21.05 -13.08
N SER A 354 23.64 -22.34 -13.20
CA SER A 354 23.25 -22.95 -14.47
C SER A 354 21.94 -22.36 -15.02
N GLU A 355 20.98 -21.98 -14.17
CA GLU A 355 19.75 -21.29 -14.60
C GLU A 355 20.05 -19.91 -15.22
N PHE A 356 21.15 -19.27 -14.80
CA PHE A 356 21.65 -18.03 -15.41
C PHE A 356 22.53 -18.27 -16.65
N GLY A 357 22.65 -19.52 -17.13
CA GLY A 357 23.40 -19.87 -18.34
C GLY A 357 24.92 -19.98 -18.19
N ARG A 358 25.44 -19.90 -16.95
CA ARG A 358 26.88 -20.01 -16.66
C ARG A 358 27.26 -21.45 -16.35
N HIS A 359 27.06 -22.33 -17.33
CA HIS A 359 27.31 -23.76 -17.19
C HIS A 359 28.77 -24.11 -16.90
N ASP A 360 29.70 -23.27 -17.34
CA ASP A 360 31.14 -23.36 -17.05
C ASP A 360 31.45 -23.25 -15.55
N TRP A 361 30.78 -22.33 -14.86
CA TRP A 361 30.91 -22.18 -13.41
C TRP A 361 30.15 -23.27 -12.65
N ALA A 362 28.95 -23.64 -13.11
CA ALA A 362 28.17 -24.71 -12.51
C ALA A 362 28.91 -26.07 -12.56
N GLU A 363 29.49 -26.41 -13.71
CA GLU A 363 30.29 -27.62 -13.89
C GLU A 363 31.49 -27.65 -12.94
N ARG A 364 32.14 -26.49 -12.72
CA ARG A 364 33.27 -26.36 -11.80
C ARG A 364 32.88 -26.74 -10.37
N GLU A 365 31.71 -26.29 -9.90
CA GLU A 365 31.20 -26.63 -8.57
C GLU A 365 30.85 -28.12 -8.45
N TRP A 366 30.11 -28.68 -9.41
CA TRP A 366 29.75 -30.11 -9.39
C TRP A 366 30.97 -31.04 -9.44
N ARG A 367 31.98 -30.70 -10.26
CA ARG A 367 33.24 -31.46 -10.26
C ARG A 367 33.95 -31.42 -8.91
N SER A 368 33.94 -30.27 -8.23
CA SER A 368 34.53 -30.16 -6.89
C SER A 368 33.84 -31.08 -5.87
N VAL A 369 32.53 -31.31 -6.00
CA VAL A 369 31.79 -32.24 -5.14
C VAL A 369 32.21 -33.69 -5.43
N ILE A 370 32.20 -34.10 -6.69
CA ILE A 370 32.58 -35.46 -7.13
C ILE A 370 34.02 -35.79 -6.71
N ASP A 371 34.96 -34.89 -6.99
CA ASP A 371 36.39 -35.08 -6.68
C ASP A 371 36.68 -35.16 -5.17
N THR A 372 35.75 -34.68 -4.33
CA THR A 372 35.85 -34.74 -2.87
C THR A 372 35.28 -36.06 -2.34
N GLU A 373 34.15 -36.52 -2.91
CA GLU A 373 33.55 -37.82 -2.57
C GLU A 373 34.46 -39.00 -2.95
N GLU A 374 35.22 -38.91 -4.06
CA GLU A 374 36.18 -39.96 -4.46
C GLU A 374 37.41 -40.08 -3.53
N LYS A 375 37.68 -39.06 -2.70
CA LYS A 375 38.86 -39.01 -1.82
C LYS A 375 38.59 -39.41 -0.36
N THR A 376 37.31 -39.45 0.03
CA THR A 376 36.83 -39.93 1.34
C THR A 376 36.46 -41.41 1.27
#